data_AF-A2S116-F1
#
_entry.id   AF-A2S116-F1
#
_cell.length_a   1.000
_cell.length_b   1.000
_cell.length_c   1.000
_cell.angle_alpha   90.00
_cell.angle_beta   90.00
_cell.angle_gamma   90.00
#
_symmetry.space_group_name_H-M   'P 1'
#
loop_
_entity.id
_entity.type
_entity.pdbx_description
1 polymer ?
#
loop_
_entity_poly.entity_id
_entity_poly.type
_entity_poly.pdbx_seq_one_letter_code
_entity_poly.pdbx_strand_id
1 'polypeptide(L)' 'MTAFLAADRATVDRVYALALRAGGASEGAPGLRPHYHPDYYGAYFRDLDGNKLCVCCHEPA' A
#
# COMPACT_ATOMS: atom_id res chain seq x y z
N MET A 1 -5.61 -9.33 7.42
CA MET A 1 -4.77 -8.33 6.72
C MET A 1 -5.20 -6.97 7.22
N THR A 2 -4.25 -6.14 7.62
CA THR A 2 -4.51 -4.79 8.15
C THR A 2 -4.21 -3.76 7.08
N ALA A 3 -5.08 -2.76 6.92
CA ALA A 3 -4.88 -1.65 5.99
C ALA A 3 -4.78 -0.33 6.76
N PHE A 4 -3.79 0.48 6.40
CA PHE A 4 -3.62 1.84 6.91
C PHE A 4 -4.10 2.85 5.86
N LEU A 5 -4.93 3.80 6.29
CA LEU A 5 -5.39 4.87 5.42
C LEU A 5 -4.31 5.95 5.30
N ALA A 6 -3.93 6.27 4.08
CA ALA A 6 -3.02 7.33 3.72
C ALA A 6 -3.81 8.57 3.26
N ALA A 7 -3.25 9.76 3.51
CA ALA A 7 -3.86 11.02 3.09
C ALA A 7 -3.77 11.29 1.58
N ASP A 8 -2.79 10.69 0.90
CA ASP A 8 -2.54 10.89 -0.53
C ASP A 8 -1.83 9.67 -1.14
N ARG A 9 -1.79 9.62 -2.48
CA ARG A 9 -1.14 8.54 -3.24
C ARG A 9 0.38 8.52 -3.05
N ALA A 10 1.00 9.69 -2.89
CA ALA A 10 2.44 9.80 -2.63
C ALA A 10 2.85 9.15 -1.29
N THR A 11 1.97 9.17 -0.29
CA THR A 11 2.17 8.53 1.01
C THR A 11 2.13 7.01 0.87
N VAL A 12 1.23 6.47 0.04
CA VAL A 12 1.21 5.04 -0.31
C VAL A 12 2.57 4.63 -0.91
N ASP A 13 3.07 5.39 -1.88
CA ASP A 13 4.36 5.12 -2.53
C ASP A 13 5.54 5.16 -1.54
N ARG A 14 5.58 6.20 -0.69
CA ARG A 14 6.66 6.37 0.30
C ARG A 14 6.68 5.25 1.32
N VAL A 15 5.51 4.84 1.84
CA VAL A 15 5.40 3.76 2.83
C VAL A 15 5.77 2.42 2.21
N TYR A 16 5.30 2.13 1.00
CA TYR A 16 5.68 0.91 0.29
C TYR A 16 7.20 0.84 0.05
N ALA A 17 7.80 1.92 -0.46
CA ALA A 17 9.23 1.97 -0.70
C ALA A 17 10.04 1.84 0.61
N LEU A 18 9.56 2.43 1.71
CA LEU A 18 10.17 2.27 3.03
C LEU A 18 10.08 0.83 3.53
N ALA A 19 8.94 0.18 3.38
CA ALA A 19 8.74 -1.21 3.79
C ALA A 19 9.72 -2.15 3.06
N LEU A 20 9.90 -1.98 1.75
CA LEU A 20 10.88 -2.77 0.99
C LEU A 20 12.32 -2.50 1.42
N ARG A 21 12.70 -1.23 1.64
CA ARG A 21 14.03 -0.88 2.16
C ARG A 21 14.30 -1.45 3.55
N ALA A 22 13.26 -1.60 4.36
CA ALA A 22 13.33 -2.19 5.69
C ALA A 22 13.39 -3.73 5.69
N GLY A 23 13.41 -4.37 4.51
CA GLY A 23 13.47 -5.84 4.38
C GLY A 23 12.11 -6.52 4.23
N GLY A 24 11.02 -5.75 4.15
CA GLY A 24 9.71 -6.28 3.81
C GLY A 24 9.65 -6.82 2.38
N ALA A 25 8.74 -7.77 2.13
CA ALA A 25 8.57 -8.37 0.81
C ALA A 25 7.37 -7.77 0.07
N SER A 26 7.53 -7.49 -1.23
CA SER A 26 6.43 -7.00 -2.05
C SER A 26 5.36 -8.07 -2.26
N GLU A 27 4.09 -7.68 -2.11
CA GLU A 27 2.90 -8.49 -2.42
C GLU A 27 1.95 -7.76 -3.38
N GLY A 28 2.38 -6.61 -3.91
CA GLY A 28 1.62 -5.78 -4.82
C GLY A 28 2.12 -4.34 -4.79
N ALA A 29 2.78 -3.92 -5.86
CA ALA A 29 3.27 -2.55 -6.00
C ALA A 29 2.13 -1.52 -5.93
N PRO A 30 2.42 -0.26 -5.54
CA PRO A 30 1.45 0.81 -5.54
C PRO A 30 0.72 0.94 -6.88
N GLY A 31 -0.59 1.09 -6.83
CA GLY A 31 -1.39 1.29 -8.03
C GLY A 31 -2.89 1.33 -7.74
N LEU A 32 -3.65 1.71 -8.77
CA LEU A 32 -5.11 1.65 -8.71
C LEU A 32 -5.60 0.20 -8.61
N ARG A 33 -6.73 0.03 -7.90
CA ARG A 33 -7.46 -1.23 -7.75
C ARG A 33 -8.93 -0.99 -8.12
N PRO A 34 -9.24 -0.86 -9.43
CA PRO A 34 -10.58 -0.46 -9.89
C PRO A 34 -11.68 -1.49 -9.56
N HIS A 35 -11.30 -2.71 -9.17
CA HIS A 35 -12.23 -3.74 -8.68
C HIS A 35 -12.78 -3.44 -7.27
N TYR A 36 -12.20 -2.50 -6.52
CA TYR A 36 -12.77 -2.02 -5.27
C TYR A 36 -13.64 -0.78 -5.49
N HIS A 37 -13.06 0.28 -6.05
CA HIS A 37 -13.74 1.46 -6.59
C HIS A 37 -12.73 2.29 -7.42
N PRO A 38 -13.17 3.29 -8.22
CA PRO A 38 -12.31 4.00 -9.17
C PRO A 38 -11.05 4.64 -8.57
N ASP A 39 -11.17 5.22 -7.38
CA ASP A 39 -10.09 5.97 -6.73
C ASP A 39 -9.26 5.17 -5.72
N TYR A 40 -9.53 3.87 -5.53
CA TYR A 40 -8.75 3.06 -4.60
C TYR A 40 -7.32 2.91 -5.12
N TYR A 41 -6.36 3.57 -4.47
CA TYR A 41 -4.94 3.44 -4.74
C TYR A 41 -4.25 2.75 -3.57
N GLY A 42 -3.60 1.62 -3.78
CA GLY A 42 -3.03 0.86 -2.67
C GLY A 42 -1.78 0.04 -3.02
N ALA A 43 -1.02 -0.28 -1.98
CA ALA A 43 0.18 -1.09 -2.04
C ALA A 43 0.14 -2.17 -0.94
N TYR A 44 0.68 -3.35 -1.25
CA TYR A 44 0.66 -4.52 -0.37
C TYR A 44 2.08 -5.06 -0.18
N PHE A 45 2.39 -5.41 1.05
CA PHE A 45 3.69 -5.97 1.42
C PHE A 45 3.60 -6.85 2.66
N ARG A 46 4.64 -7.64 2.89
CA ARG A 46 4.87 -8.41 4.12
C ARG A 46 5.84 -7.66 5.01
N ASP A 47 5.57 -7.61 6.30
CA ASP A 47 6.58 -7.24 7.29
C ASP A 47 7.56 -8.42 7.55
N LEU A 48 8.50 -8.22 8.47
CA LEU A 48 9.52 -9.21 8.82
C LEU A 48 8.95 -10.44 9.55
N ASP A 49 7.76 -10.31 10.14
CA ASP A 49 7.04 -11.40 10.80
C ASP A 49 6.11 -12.15 9.81
N GLY A 50 6.05 -11.71 8.55
CA GLY A 50 5.22 -12.29 7.50
C GLY A 50 3.75 -11.84 7.50
N ASN A 51 3.39 -10.84 8.30
CA ASN A 51 2.05 -10.26 8.29
C ASN A 51 1.78 -9.55 6.96
N LYS A 52 0.60 -9.78 6.39
CA LYS A 52 0.16 -9.04 5.19
C LYS A 52 -0.40 -7.68 5.60
N LEU A 53 0.27 -6.63 5.15
CA LEU A 53 -0.09 -5.24 5.38
C LEU A 53 -0.47 -4.56 4.07
N CYS A 54 -1.32 -3.54 4.18
CA CYS A 54 -1.73 -2.66 3.10
C CYS A 54 -1.62 -1.20 3.55
N VAL A 55 -1.24 -0.32 2.65
CA VAL A 55 -1.45 1.13 2.78
C VAL A 55 -2.24 1.59 1.57
N CYS A 56 -3.33 2.33 1.79
CA CYS A 56 -4.23 2.74 0.71
C CYS A 56 -4.71 4.17 0.87
N CYS A 57 -5.04 4.80 -0.26
CA CYS A 57 -5.66 6.12 -0.37
C CYS A 57 -6.95 5.94 -1.17
N HIS A 58 -8.02 6.62 -0.74
CA HIS A 58 -9.32 6.61 -1.39
C HIS A 58 -9.62 7.93 -2.12
N GLU A 59 -8.76 8.92 -1.95
CA GLU A 59 -8.91 10.22 -2.59
C GLU A 59 -8.56 10.13 -4.09
N PRO A 60 -9.21 10.96 -4.94
CA PRO A 60 -8.79 11.17 -6.31
C PRO A 60 -7.34 11.70 -6.38
N ALA A 61 -6.76 11.68 -7.58
CA ALA A 61 -5.38 12.12 -7.82
C ALA A 61 -5.15 13.60 -7.49
#